data_AF-A0A3D1VLG1-F1
#
_entry.id   AF-A0A3D1VLG1-F1
#
_cell.length_a   1.000
_cell.length_b   1.000
_cell.length_c   1.000
_cell.angle_alpha   90.00
_cell.angle_beta   90.00
_cell.angle_gamma   90.00
#
_symmetry.space_group_name_H-M   'P 1'
#
loop_
_entity.id
_entity.type
_entity.pdbx_description
1 polymer ?
#
loop_
_entity_poly.entity_id
_entity_poly.type
_entity_poly.pdbx_seq_one_letter_code
_entity_poly.pdbx_strand_id
1 'polypeptide(L)' 'PVDINRCDWASKYALVRDEGNKFGGNDTDIPCPDVITPENLAEALKQQDHVLKFRPVIGEPCIVVCPLNGT' A
#
# COMPACT_ATOMS: atom_id res chain seq x y z
N PRO A 1 15.47 11.36 13.87
CA PRO A 1 14.14 11.73 13.32
C PRO A 1 13.59 10.55 12.53
N VAL A 2 12.28 10.28 12.61
CA VAL A 2 11.65 9.21 11.81
C VAL A 2 11.49 9.69 10.37
N ASP A 3 11.82 8.84 9.40
CA ASP A 3 11.56 9.12 7.98
C ASP A 3 10.09 8.79 7.68
N ILE A 4 9.26 9.83 7.66
CA ILE A 4 7.81 9.72 7.50
C ILE A 4 7.46 9.04 6.18
N ASN A 5 8.21 9.30 5.10
CA ASN A 5 7.88 8.75 3.79
C ASN A 5 8.14 7.24 3.74
N ARG A 6 9.20 6.77 4.42
CA ARG A 6 9.47 5.33 4.55
C ARG A 6 8.42 4.64 5.42
N CYS A 7 7.97 5.27 6.50
CA CYS A 7 6.86 4.75 7.30
C CYS A 7 5.54 4.70 6.52
N ASP A 8 5.23 5.75 5.75
CA ASP A 8 4.03 5.81 4.93
C ASP A 8 4.06 4.73 3.84
N TRP A 9 5.21 4.51 3.18
CA TRP A 9 5.41 3.42 2.21
C TRP A 9 4.99 2.06 2.80
N ALA A 10 5.50 1.76 3.99
CA ALA A 10 5.34 0.46 4.60
C ALA A 10 3.92 0.28 5.19
N SER A 11 3.47 1.21 6.02
CA SER A 11 2.26 1.04 6.84
C SER A 11 1.01 1.68 6.24
N LYS A 12 1.11 2.92 5.72
CA LYS A 12 -0.07 3.66 5.21
C LYS A 12 -0.49 3.18 3.83
N TYR A 13 0.48 2.93 2.95
CA TYR A 13 0.24 2.41 1.61
C TYR A 13 0.31 0.89 1.56
N ALA A 14 0.56 0.21 2.69
CA ALA A 14 0.56 -1.24 2.78
C ALA A 14 1.43 -1.94 1.72
N LEU A 15 2.54 -1.30 1.30
CA LEU A 15 3.37 -1.80 0.20
C LEU A 15 4.37 -2.86 0.68
N VAL A 16 4.63 -2.97 1.97
CA VAL A 16 5.56 -3.95 2.54
C VAL A 16 4.80 -5.04 3.25
N ARG A 17 5.05 -6.29 2.87
CA ARG A 17 4.25 -7.44 3.34
C ARG A 17 4.40 -7.72 4.84
N ASP A 18 5.59 -7.50 5.37
CA ASP A 18 5.95 -7.82 6.75
C ASP A 18 5.39 -6.87 7.81
N GLU A 19 4.84 -5.72 7.40
CA GLU A 19 4.18 -4.75 8.28
C GLU A 19 2.79 -5.18 8.78
N GLY A 20 2.39 -6.42 8.49
CA GLY A 20 1.13 -7.02 8.95
C GLY A 20 0.22 -7.47 7.81
N ASN A 21 0.46 -6.98 6.59
CA ASN A 21 -0.37 -7.21 5.41
C ASN A 21 -0.48 -8.69 5.04
N LYS A 22 0.62 -9.46 5.23
CA LYS A 22 0.60 -10.93 5.02
C LYS A 22 -0.42 -11.67 5.86
N PHE A 23 -0.70 -11.21 7.08
CA PHE A 23 -1.68 -11.86 7.95
C PHE A 23 -3.12 -11.48 7.58
N GLY A 24 -3.29 -10.38 6.85
CA GLY A 24 -4.54 -9.96 6.24
C GLY A 24 -4.92 -10.76 4.98
N GLY A 25 -3.97 -11.50 4.41
CA GLY A 25 -4.12 -12.18 3.11
C GLY A 25 -3.85 -11.27 1.91
N ASN A 26 -3.07 -10.20 2.12
CA ASN A 26 -2.58 -9.32 1.06
C ASN A 26 -1.17 -9.79 0.66
N ASP A 27 -0.96 -10.00 -0.63
CA ASP A 27 0.31 -10.52 -1.18
C ASP A 27 1.24 -9.42 -1.72
N THR A 28 0.86 -8.14 -1.62
CA THR A 28 1.70 -6.99 -2.03
C THR A 28 2.99 -6.97 -1.21
N ASP A 29 4.12 -7.02 -1.90
CA ASP A 29 5.45 -6.94 -1.29
C ASP A 29 6.43 -6.17 -2.18
N ILE A 30 6.44 -4.85 -2.00
CA ILE A 30 7.26 -3.90 -2.76
C ILE A 30 8.26 -3.25 -1.81
N PRO A 31 9.55 -3.57 -1.92
CA PRO A 31 10.57 -3.02 -1.04
C PRO A 31 10.65 -1.51 -1.18
N CYS A 32 10.81 -0.82 -0.05
CA CYS A 32 10.95 0.63 -0.03
C CYS A 32 12.30 1.04 -0.65
N PRO A 33 12.31 1.90 -1.68
CA PRO A 33 13.55 2.36 -2.31
C PRO A 33 14.37 3.26 -1.37
N ASP A 34 15.63 3.51 -1.72
CA ASP A 34 16.49 4.43 -0.97
C ASP A 34 15.99 5.88 -1.06
N VAL A 35 15.42 6.26 -2.21
CA VAL A 35 14.81 7.57 -2.45
C VAL A 35 13.37 7.38 -2.92
N ILE A 36 12.42 7.94 -2.18
CA ILE A 36 11.00 7.91 -2.52
C ILE A 36 10.68 9.13 -3.38
N THR A 37 10.11 8.89 -4.57
CA THR A 37 9.65 9.95 -5.47
C THR A 37 8.16 9.75 -5.76
N PRO A 38 7.42 10.79 -6.17
CA PRO A 38 6.02 10.65 -6.53
C PRO A 38 5.79 9.60 -7.62
N GLU A 39 6.71 9.47 -8.56
CA GLU A 39 6.62 8.54 -9.69
C GLU A 39 6.77 7.10 -9.23
N ASN A 40 7.78 6.79 -8.39
CA ASN A 40 7.97 5.42 -7.91
C ASN A 40 6.87 5.00 -6.93
N LEU A 41 6.32 5.94 -6.16
CA LEU A 41 5.15 5.68 -5.32
C LEU A 41 3.92 5.40 -6.19
N ALA A 42 3.67 6.18 -7.24
CA ALA A 42 2.55 5.94 -8.15
C ALA A 42 2.64 4.57 -8.83
N GLU A 43 3.83 4.15 -9.28
CA GLU A 43 4.03 2.83 -9.87
C GLU A 43 3.87 1.69 -8.84
N ALA A 44 4.26 1.91 -7.59
CA ALA A 44 4.06 0.92 -6.52
C ALA A 44 2.57 0.77 -6.15
N LEU A 45 1.82 1.87 -6.07
CA LEU A 45 0.39 1.84 -5.76
C LEU A 45 -0.44 1.08 -6.80
N LYS A 46 -0.03 1.08 -8.08
CA LYS A 46 -0.70 0.32 -9.15
C LYS A 46 -0.56 -1.20 -9.00
N GLN A 47 0.42 -1.65 -8.23
CA GLN A 47 0.71 -3.07 -7.99
C GLN A 47 0.06 -3.58 -6.70
N GLN A 48 -0.70 -2.72 -5.99
CA GLN A 48 -1.44 -3.15 -4.82
C GLN A 48 -2.43 -4.26 -5.18
N ASP A 49 -2.45 -5.27 -4.32
CA ASP A 49 -3.37 -6.39 -4.43
C ASP A 49 -4.83 -5.91 -4.44
N HIS A 50 -5.67 -6.69 -5.11
CA HIS A 50 -7.09 -6.38 -5.21
C HIS A 50 -7.77 -6.56 -3.85
N VAL A 51 -8.89 -5.87 -3.63
CA VAL A 51 -9.67 -6.04 -2.40
C VAL A 51 -10.38 -7.38 -2.42
N LEU A 52 -9.74 -8.43 -1.88
CA LEU A 52 -10.25 -9.81 -1.93
C LEU A 52 -11.24 -10.16 -0.81
N LYS A 53 -11.37 -9.33 0.24
CA LYS A 53 -12.27 -9.56 1.37
C LYS A 53 -13.46 -8.60 1.40
N PHE A 54 -14.63 -9.12 1.79
CA PHE A 54 -15.84 -8.34 2.12
C PHE A 54 -15.59 -7.26 3.19
N ARG A 55 -14.55 -7.40 4.01
CA ARG A 55 -14.12 -6.39 4.98
C ARG A 55 -12.76 -5.81 4.58
N PRO A 56 -12.73 -4.61 3.98
CA PRO A 56 -11.48 -3.91 3.73
C PRO A 56 -10.91 -3.45 5.08
N VAL A 57 -9.66 -3.82 5.40
CA VAL A 57 -9.09 -3.62 6.76
C VAL A 57 -7.69 -3.00 6.78
N ILE A 58 -6.97 -2.98 5.66
CA ILE A 58 -5.61 -2.43 5.58
C ILE A 58 -5.54 -1.36 4.48
N GLY A 59 -5.03 -1.71 3.28
CA GLY A 59 -4.97 -0.79 2.13
C GLY A 59 -6.25 -0.79 1.30
N GLU A 60 -7.07 -1.84 1.45
CA GLU A 60 -8.32 -2.00 0.73
C GLU A 60 -9.33 -0.86 0.96
N PRO A 61 -9.48 -0.28 2.17
CA PRO A 61 -10.37 0.86 2.39
C PRO A 61 -9.94 2.07 1.57
N CYS A 62 -8.63 2.32 1.45
CA CYS A 62 -8.10 3.41 0.64
C CYS A 62 -8.50 3.23 -0.83
N ILE A 63 -8.45 2.01 -1.36
CA ILE A 63 -8.88 1.68 -2.73
C ILE A 63 -10.39 1.87 -2.88
N VAL A 64 -11.19 1.35 -1.94
CA VAL A 64 -12.68 1.42 -1.97
C VAL A 64 -13.19 2.87 -1.91
N VAL A 65 -12.57 3.72 -1.09
CA VAL A 65 -13.02 5.12 -0.89
C VAL A 65 -12.32 6.12 -1.81
N CYS A 66 -11.33 5.69 -2.60
CA CYS A 66 -10.56 6.60 -3.43
C CYS A 66 -11.48 7.25 -4.49
N PRO A 67 -11.60 8.59 -4.52
CA PRO A 67 -12.43 9.30 -5.50
C PRO A 67 -11.86 9.23 -6.93
N LEU A 68 -10.66 8.68 -7.09
CA LEU A 68 -9.97 8.47 -8.35
C LEU A 68 -9.96 6.99 -8.77
N ASN A 69 -10.56 6.10 -7.98
CA ASN A 69 -10.70 4.69 -8.35
C ASN A 69 -11.83 4.57 -9.39
N GLY A 70 -11.46 4.71 -10.66
CA GLY A 70 -12.38 4.64 -11.79
C GLY A 70 -12.86 3.22 -12.06
N THR A 71 -14.18 3.01 -12.01
CA THR A 71 -14.85 2.12 -12.98
C THR A 71 -14.97 2.82 -14.32
#